data_AF-A0A1D1ZEC7-F1
#
_entry.id   AF-A0A1D1ZEC7-F1
#
_cell.length_a   1.000
_cell.length_b   1.000
_cell.length_c   1.000
_cell.angle_alpha   90.00
_cell.angle_beta   90.00
_cell.angle_gamma   90.00
#
_symmetry.space_group_name_H-M   'P 1'
#
loop_
_entity.id
_entity.type
_entity.pdbx_description
1 polymer ?
#
loop_
_entity_poly.entity_id
_entity_poly.type
_entity_poly.pdbx_seq_one_letter_code
_entity_poly.pdbx_strand_id
1 'polypeptide(L)'
;MAEGKEEDVRLGATKFPERQPLGTAAQGDKDYVEPPPAPLFEPGELKSWSFYRAGIAEFMATFLFLYITILTVMGVKRAPSLCASVGIQGIAWAFGGMIFA
;
A
#
# COMPACT_ATOMS: atom_id res chain seq x y z
N MET A 1 -19.90 -15.87 15.10
CA MET A 1 -18.64 -15.43 14.45
C MET A 1 -18.85 -14.53 13.22
N ALA A 2 -20.09 -14.20 12.83
CA ALA A 2 -20.38 -13.24 11.76
C ALA A 2 -20.41 -11.77 12.25
N GLU A 3 -20.62 -11.55 13.55
CA GLU A 3 -20.87 -10.23 14.15
C GLU A 3 -19.67 -9.28 14.07
N GLY A 4 -18.44 -9.77 14.31
CA GLY A 4 -17.23 -8.94 14.21
C GLY A 4 -16.85 -8.52 12.79
N LYS A 5 -17.33 -9.22 11.76
CA LYS A 5 -17.03 -8.91 10.36
C LYS A 5 -17.84 -7.72 9.84
N GLU A 6 -19.07 -7.55 10.31
CA GLU A 6 -19.90 -6.38 9.97
C GLU A 6 -19.45 -5.13 10.74
N GLU A 7 -18.96 -5.30 11.98
CA GLU A 7 -18.47 -4.19 12.80
C GLU A 7 -17.21 -3.54 12.19
N ASP A 8 -16.26 -4.33 11.68
CA ASP A 8 -15.04 -3.83 11.01
C ASP A 8 -15.33 -3.07 9.69
N VAL A 9 -16.32 -3.51 8.91
CA VAL A 9 -16.75 -2.82 7.66
C VAL A 9 -17.48 -1.51 7.99
N ARG A 10 -18.30 -1.51 9.04
CA ARG A 10 -18.99 -0.31 9.51
C ARG A 10 -18.02 0.70 10.11
N LEU A 11 -17.00 0.24 10.85
CA LEU A 11 -15.91 1.09 11.32
C LEU A 11 -15.12 1.71 10.15
N GLY A 12 -14.79 0.95 9.11
CA GLY A 12 -14.11 1.50 7.93
C GLY A 12 -14.92 2.55 7.15
N ALA A 13 -16.25 2.40 7.10
CA ALA A 13 -17.13 3.29 6.32
C ALA A 13 -17.70 4.49 7.11
N THR A 14 -17.74 4.44 8.45
CA THR A 14 -18.48 5.45 9.24
C THR A 14 -17.78 5.93 10.52
N LYS A 15 -16.60 5.40 10.88
CA LYS A 15 -15.92 5.78 12.13
C LYS A 15 -15.26 7.17 12.05
N PHE A 16 -14.84 7.58 10.87
CA PHE A 16 -14.26 8.89 10.65
C PHE A 16 -15.26 9.77 9.92
N PRO A 17 -15.69 10.93 10.47
CA PRO A 17 -16.44 11.89 9.69
C PRO A 17 -15.58 12.30 8.51
N GLU A 18 -16.13 12.25 7.29
CA GLU A 18 -15.47 12.69 6.07
C GLU A 18 -15.08 14.18 6.21
N ARG A 19 -13.83 14.44 6.62
CA ARG A 19 -13.34 15.80 6.94
C ARG A 19 -12.77 16.53 5.73
N GLN A 20 -13.33 16.31 4.54
CA GLN A 20 -13.12 17.26 3.45
C GLN A 20 -14.15 17.11 2.33
N PRO A 21 -15.04 18.10 2.13
CA PRO A 21 -15.74 18.21 0.87
C PRO A 21 -14.75 18.60 -0.23
N LEU A 22 -14.66 17.76 -1.27
CA LEU A 22 -14.09 18.11 -2.56
C LEU A 22 -14.87 19.29 -3.15
N GLY A 23 -14.34 20.51 -3.07
CA GLY A 23 -14.97 21.64 -3.73
C GLY A 23 -14.39 23.01 -3.38
N THR A 24 -13.78 23.64 -4.39
CA THR A 24 -13.36 25.03 -4.48
C THR A 24 -14.35 26.02 -3.84
N ALA A 25 -14.02 26.60 -2.68
CA ALA A 25 -14.61 27.86 -2.23
C ALA A 25 -13.55 28.69 -1.50
N ALA A 26 -13.52 29.96 -1.89
CA ALA A 26 -12.42 30.90 -1.72
C ALA A 26 -12.16 31.32 -0.27
N GLN A 27 -10.90 31.74 -0.05
CA GLN A 27 -10.35 32.28 1.18
C GLN A 27 -11.20 33.43 1.76
N GLY A 28 -11.64 33.27 3.02
CA GLY A 28 -12.22 34.33 3.83
C GLY A 28 -12.03 33.98 5.30
N ASP A 29 -11.17 34.75 5.98
CA ASP A 29 -10.73 34.70 7.38
C ASP A 29 -10.14 33.37 7.88
N LYS A 30 -8.91 33.41 8.41
CA LYS A 30 -8.14 32.21 8.78
C LYS A 30 -8.59 31.63 10.12
N ASP A 31 -9.68 30.86 10.09
CA ASP A 31 -10.15 29.99 11.20
C ASP A 31 -9.46 28.60 11.18
N TYR A 32 -8.24 28.50 10.65
CA TYR A 32 -7.51 27.23 10.60
C TYR A 32 -6.72 27.05 11.89
N VAL A 33 -7.35 26.40 12.88
CA VAL A 33 -6.63 25.78 13.99
C VAL A 33 -6.01 24.50 13.43
N GLU A 34 -4.68 24.44 13.40
CA GLU A 34 -3.98 23.21 13.01
C GLU A 34 -4.53 22.06 13.87
N PRO A 35 -5.04 20.99 13.25
CA PRO A 35 -5.50 19.84 14.00
C PRO A 35 -4.31 19.31 14.82
N PRO A 36 -4.54 18.87 16.07
CA PRO A 36 -3.48 18.30 16.89
C PRO A 36 -2.75 17.21 16.10
N PRO A 37 -1.41 17.11 16.23
CA PRO A 37 -0.60 16.19 15.44
C PRO A 37 -1.21 14.80 15.53
N ALA A 38 -1.42 14.18 14.37
CA ALA A 38 -2.02 12.86 14.29
C ALA A 38 -1.27 11.91 15.23
N PRO A 39 -1.98 11.21 16.15
CA PRO A 39 -1.36 10.25 17.02
C PRO A 39 -0.60 9.21 16.16
N LEU A 40 0.68 8.98 16.46
CA LEU A 40 1.53 8.03 15.71
C LEU A 40 0.97 6.61 15.70
N PHE A 41 0.14 6.28 16.69
CA PHE A 41 -0.57 5.01 16.80
C PHE A 41 -2.00 5.30 17.23
N GLU A 42 -2.96 4.80 16.48
CA GLU A 42 -4.35 4.71 16.91
C GLU A 42 -4.56 3.27 17.43
N PRO A 43 -4.47 3.01 18.75
CA PRO A 43 -4.40 1.65 19.31
C PRO A 43 -5.64 0.78 19.04
N GLY A 44 -6.70 1.35 18.48
CA GLY A 44 -7.84 0.60 17.94
C GLY A 44 -7.53 -0.16 16.64
N GLU A 45 -6.52 0.25 15.87
CA GLU A 45 -6.12 -0.42 14.63
C GLU A 45 -5.25 -1.66 14.88
N LEU A 46 -4.44 -1.65 15.95
CA LEU A 46 -3.50 -2.72 16.29
C LEU A 46 -4.17 -4.08 16.59
N LYS A 47 -5.47 -4.08 16.90
CA LYS A 47 -6.27 -5.28 17.16
C LYS A 47 -7.31 -5.58 16.06
N SER A 48 -7.40 -4.73 15.03
CA SER A 48 -8.38 -4.88 13.97
C SER A 48 -8.01 -6.05 13.05
N TRP A 49 -9.02 -6.81 12.61
CA TRP A 49 -8.81 -7.90 11.65
C TRP A 49 -8.28 -7.37 10.31
N SER A 50 -8.65 -6.15 9.95
CA SER A 50 -8.15 -5.41 8.78
C SER A 50 -6.64 -5.16 8.85
N PHE A 51 -6.09 -4.80 10.01
CA PHE A 51 -4.64 -4.60 10.18
C PHE A 51 -3.86 -5.89 10.00
N TYR A 52 -4.35 -7.01 10.53
CA TYR A 52 -3.74 -8.33 10.32
C TYR A 52 -3.75 -8.75 8.84
N ARG A 53 -4.87 -8.51 8.13
CA ARG A 53 -4.95 -8.78 6.68
C ARG A 53 -4.04 -7.86 5.87
N ALA A 54 -3.97 -6.57 6.23
CA ALA A 54 -3.10 -5.61 5.57
C ALA A 54 -1.62 -5.98 5.76
N GLY A 55 -1.20 -6.32 6.98
CA GLY A 55 0.17 -6.74 7.27
C GLY A 55 0.58 -8.01 6.52
N ILE A 56 -0.30 -9.02 6.44
CA ILE A 56 -0.03 -10.23 5.63
C ILE A 56 0.05 -9.88 4.14
N ALA A 57 -0.87 -9.05 3.65
CA ALA A 57 -0.88 -8.66 2.24
C ALA A 57 0.41 -7.93 1.86
N GLU A 58 0.85 -6.98 2.69
CA GLU A 58 2.08 -6.21 2.45
C GLU A 58 3.34 -7.08 2.56
N PHE A 59 3.39 -8.01 3.53
CA PHE A 59 4.47 -8.97 3.64
C PHE A 59 4.56 -9.88 2.40
N MET A 60 3.44 -10.44 1.95
CA MET A 60 3.41 -11.31 0.77
C MET A 60 3.73 -10.55 -0.52
N ALA A 61 3.21 -9.33 -0.66
CA ALA A 61 3.48 -8.48 -1.82
C ALA A 61 4.97 -8.14 -1.92
N THR A 62 5.59 -7.69 -0.83
CA THR A 62 7.02 -7.35 -0.80
C THR A 62 7.91 -8.58 -0.96
N PHE A 63 7.55 -9.72 -0.36
CA PHE A 63 8.28 -10.98 -0.53
C PHE A 63 8.29 -11.43 -1.99
N LEU A 64 7.13 -11.45 -2.65
CA LEU A 64 7.01 -11.83 -4.06
C LEU A 64 7.70 -10.82 -4.98
N PHE A 65 7.58 -9.52 -4.69
CA PHE A 65 8.25 -8.47 -5.42
C PHE A 65 9.78 -8.66 -5.41
N LEU A 66 10.38 -8.82 -4.23
CA LEU A 66 11.83 -9.06 -4.12
C LEU A 66 12.25 -10.37 -4.76
N TYR A 67 11.46 -11.44 -4.57
CA TYR A 67 11.77 -12.74 -5.15
C TYR A 67 11.85 -12.67 -6.68
N ILE A 68 10.82 -12.14 -7.33
CA ILE A 68 10.75 -12.07 -8.80
C ILE A 68 11.80 -11.10 -9.35
N THR A 69 11.96 -9.92 -8.76
CA THR A 69 12.91 -8.91 -9.26
C THR A 69 14.37 -9.35 -9.11
N ILE A 70 14.77 -9.85 -7.92
CA ILE A 70 16.15 -10.31 -7.69
C ILE A 70 16.46 -11.54 -8.53
N LEU A 71 15.53 -12.49 -8.66
CA LEU A 71 15.72 -13.67 -9.51
C LEU A 71 15.92 -13.26 -10.98
N THR A 72 15.16 -12.28 -11.46
CA THR A 72 15.30 -11.75 -12.83
C THR A 72 16.68 -11.12 -13.04
N VAL A 73 17.15 -10.28 -12.10
CA VAL A 73 18.49 -9.66 -12.18
C VAL A 73 19.60 -10.70 -12.14
N MET A 74 19.50 -11.68 -11.24
CA MET A 74 20.45 -12.78 -11.13
C MET A 74 20.47 -13.66 -12.38
N GLY A 75 19.31 -13.90 -12.99
CA GLY A 75 19.15 -14.65 -14.24
C GLY A 75 19.84 -13.95 -15.42
N VAL A 76 19.62 -12.64 -15.58
CA VAL A 76 20.31 -11.85 -16.62
C VAL A 76 21.82 -11.83 -16.41
N LYS A 77 22.29 -11.66 -15.17
CA LYS A 77 23.72 -11.63 -14.85
C LYS A 77 24.43 -12.97 -15.09
N ARG A 78 23.74 -14.10 -14.92
CA ARG A 78 24.30 -15.45 -15.14
C ARG A 78 24.26 -15.89 -16.60
N ALA A 79 23.51 -15.22 -17.46
CA ALA A 79 23.37 -15.63 -18.85
C ALA A 79 24.69 -15.44 -19.62
N PRO A 80 25.00 -16.33 -20.59
CA PRO A 80 26.23 -16.26 -21.39
C PRO A 80 26.30 -15.01 -22.29
N SER A 81 25.15 -14.43 -22.64
CA SER A 81 25.05 -13.14 -23.31
C SER A 81 23.74 -12.45 -22.94
N LEU A 82 23.69 -11.12 -23.06
CA LEU A 82 22.48 -10.34 -22.75
C LEU A 82 21.30 -10.74 -23.65
N CYS A 83 21.57 -11.07 -24.92
CA CYS A 83 20.58 -11.50 -25.91
C CYS A 83 20.02 -12.91 -25.64
N ALA A 84 20.70 -13.72 -24.83
CA ALA A 84 20.22 -15.03 -24.39
C ALA A 84 19.37 -14.95 -23.11
N SER A 85 19.06 -13.73 -22.65
CA SER A 85 18.26 -13.46 -21.45
C SER A 85 17.19 -12.41 -21.73
N VAL A 86 16.36 -12.12 -20.73
CA VAL A 86 15.36 -11.03 -20.81
C VAL A 86 16.01 -9.63 -20.94
N GLY A 87 17.32 -9.52 -20.71
CA GLY A 87 18.08 -8.28 -20.82
C GLY A 87 17.67 -7.20 -19.80
N ILE A 88 18.24 -6.00 -19.95
CA ILE A 88 17.97 -4.87 -19.05
C ILE A 88 16.52 -4.38 -19.19
N GLN A 89 15.95 -4.46 -20.40
CA GLN A 89 14.55 -4.13 -20.65
C GLN A 89 13.59 -5.07 -19.90
N GLY A 90 13.93 -6.37 -19.81
CA GLY A 90 13.17 -7.34 -19.04
C GLY A 90 13.25 -7.11 -17.52
N ILE A 91 14.40 -6.65 -17.02
CA ILE A 91 14.53 -6.21 -15.62
C ILE A 91 13.58 -5.03 -15.35
N ALA A 92 13.56 -4.02 -16.23
CA ALA A 92 12.65 -2.88 -16.07
C ALA A 92 11.17 -3.31 -16.08
N TRP A 93 10.80 -4.27 -16.92
CA TRP A 93 9.46 -4.87 -16.93
C TRP A 93 9.14 -5.67 -15.67
N ALA A 94 10.11 -6.36 -15.06
CA ALA A 94 9.90 -7.07 -13.81
C ALA A 94 9.62 -6.11 -12.64
N PHE A 95 10.30 -4.96 -12.60
CA PHE A 95 10.02 -3.92 -11.59
C PHE A 95 8.68 -3.23 -11.81
N GLY A 96 8.37 -2.82 -13.04
CA GLY A 96 7.09 -2.17 -13.36
C GLY A 96 5.90 -3.12 -13.26
N GLY A 97 6.04 -4.33 -13.81
CA GLY A 97 4.98 -5.33 -13.85
C GLY A 97 4.59 -5.85 -12.47
N MET A 98 5.53 -6.04 -11.55
CA MET A 98 5.19 -6.53 -10.20
C MET A 98 4.52 -5.48 -9.29
N ILE A 99 4.56 -4.21 -9.65
CA ILE A 99 3.95 -3.10 -8.88
C ILE A 99 2.62 -2.65 -9.48
N PHE A 100 2.50 -2.66 -10.82
CA PHE A 100 1.36 -2.08 -11.54
C PHE A 100 0.49 -3.10 -12.30
N ALA A 101 0.88 -4.37 -12.38
CA ALA A 101 0.04 -5.43 -12.96
C ALA A 101 -0.77 -6.15 -11.88
#